data_AF-A0A7K3CZ20-F1
#
_entry.id   AF-A0A7K3CZ20-F1
#
_cell.length_a   1.000
_cell.length_b   1.000
_cell.length_c   1.000
_cell.angle_alpha   90.00
_cell.angle_beta   90.00
_cell.angle_gamma   90.00
#
_symmetry.space_group_name_H-M   'P 1'
#
loop_
_entity.id
_entity.type
_entity.pdbx_description
1 polymer ?
#
loop_
_entity_poly.entity_id
_entity_poly.type
_entity_poly.pdbx_seq_one_letter_code
_entity_poly.pdbx_strand_id
1 'polypeptide(L)'
;AVVAWLGYETPGTVSPAVLTTGRADGAAPALRSFVGELHGINAHARVSLLCHSYGSVVCASAATGPGVLDVADIALYGSPGTGVDRAADLHTRARIWAGRGSGDWIADVPHTSADVFGTTVGFGTDPVSDGFGARVFAAGGGGHSDYLKPGSVPLGNLARIVRGDATEVTHA
;
A
#
# COMPACT_ATOMS: atom_id res chain seq x y z
N ALA A 1 -11.70 13.44 -6.61
CA ALA A 1 -10.59 13.55 -7.58
C ALA A 1 -9.66 12.36 -7.41
N VAL A 2 -8.83 12.03 -8.41
CA VAL A 2 -7.76 11.03 -8.30
C VAL A 2 -6.44 11.74 -8.63
N VAL A 3 -5.43 11.56 -7.80
CA VAL A 3 -4.10 12.16 -7.99
C VAL A 3 -3.08 11.04 -8.07
N ALA A 4 -2.32 11.00 -9.15
CA ALA A 4 -1.12 10.18 -9.21
C ALA A 4 0.01 10.92 -8.47
N TRP A 5 0.50 10.34 -7.37
CA TRP A 5 1.58 10.90 -6.59
C TRP A 5 2.90 10.19 -6.94
N LEU A 6 3.86 10.96 -7.43
CA LEU A 6 5.18 10.48 -7.87
C LEU A 6 6.25 11.24 -7.08
N GLY A 7 6.27 11.05 -5.75
CA GLY A 7 7.16 11.79 -4.86
C GLY A 7 8.49 11.10 -4.56
N TYR A 8 8.97 10.21 -5.44
CA TYR A 8 10.29 9.60 -5.33
C TYR A 8 10.90 9.36 -6.72
N GLU A 9 12.22 9.37 -6.83
CA GLU A 9 12.91 8.93 -8.04
C GLU A 9 12.66 7.43 -8.25
N THR A 10 11.86 7.08 -9.25
CA THR A 10 11.70 5.70 -9.70
C THR A 10 13.04 5.20 -10.23
N PRO A 11 13.57 4.07 -9.74
CA PRO A 11 14.90 3.60 -10.14
C PRO A 11 14.93 3.33 -11.66
N GLY A 12 16.12 3.51 -12.26
CA GLY A 12 16.45 2.78 -13.48
C GLY A 12 16.19 1.29 -13.24
N THR A 13 15.50 0.64 -14.17
CA THR A 13 15.16 -0.79 -14.13
C THR A 13 16.36 -1.61 -13.64
N VAL A 14 16.14 -2.50 -12.67
CA VAL A 14 17.13 -3.38 -11.99
C VAL A 14 18.13 -2.71 -11.02
N SER A 15 17.67 -2.29 -9.83
CA SER A 15 18.52 -1.94 -8.68
C SER A 15 18.17 -2.80 -7.44
N PRO A 16 19.14 -3.34 -6.68
CA PRO A 16 18.90 -4.13 -5.46
C PRO A 16 18.06 -3.40 -4.40
N ALA A 17 18.02 -2.07 -4.44
CA ALA A 17 17.20 -1.27 -3.53
C ALA A 17 15.68 -1.34 -3.83
N VAL A 18 15.24 -2.15 -4.80
CA VAL A 18 13.82 -2.57 -4.95
C VAL A 18 13.49 -3.72 -3.99
N LEU A 19 14.50 -4.31 -3.32
CA LEU A 19 14.36 -5.39 -2.34
C LEU A 19 14.47 -4.91 -0.88
N THR A 20 14.59 -3.60 -0.65
CA THR A 20 14.78 -2.99 0.68
C THR A 20 13.79 -1.85 0.91
N THR A 21 13.56 -1.48 2.18
CA THR A 21 12.60 -0.42 2.57
C THR A 21 13.17 1.00 2.43
N GLY A 22 14.49 1.16 2.30
CA GLY A 22 15.14 2.48 2.42
C GLY A 22 14.64 3.56 1.44
N ARG A 23 14.15 3.21 0.23
CA ARG A 23 13.54 4.21 -0.67
C ARG A 23 12.16 4.64 -0.20
N ALA A 24 11.39 3.71 0.35
CA ALA A 24 10.10 4.03 0.96
C ALA A 24 10.28 4.99 2.14
N ASP A 25 11.31 4.76 2.95
CA ASP A 25 11.63 5.63 4.09
C ASP A 25 12.01 7.05 3.66
N GLY A 26 12.73 7.20 2.54
CA GLY A 26 13.02 8.50 1.94
C GLY A 26 11.78 9.22 1.37
N ALA A 27 10.81 8.46 0.83
CA ALA A 27 9.61 9.00 0.20
C ALA A 27 8.48 9.34 1.21
N ALA A 28 8.46 8.64 2.35
CA ALA A 28 7.42 8.74 3.37
C ALA A 28 7.18 10.18 3.89
N PRO A 29 8.20 11.00 4.22
CA PRO A 29 7.98 12.37 4.66
C PRO A 29 7.27 13.24 3.63
N ALA A 30 7.60 13.08 2.34
CA ALA A 30 6.96 13.84 1.26
C ALA A 30 5.49 13.45 1.08
N LEU A 31 5.16 12.16 1.20
CA LEU A 31 3.76 11.71 1.15
C LEU A 31 2.96 12.28 2.31
N ARG A 32 3.54 12.30 3.52
CA ARG A 32 2.91 12.91 4.71
C ARG A 32 2.68 14.41 4.52
N SER A 33 3.66 15.15 4.00
CA SER A 33 3.50 16.58 3.68
C SER A 33 2.35 16.79 2.71
N PHE A 34 2.30 16.00 1.63
CA PHE A 34 1.26 16.11 0.62
C PHE A 34 -0.15 15.86 1.19
N VAL A 35 -0.32 14.83 2.04
CA VAL A 35 -1.59 14.61 2.74
C VAL A 35 -1.96 15.80 3.64
N GLY A 36 -0.99 16.37 4.35
CA GLY A 36 -1.18 17.59 5.15
C GLY A 36 -1.61 18.79 4.32
N GLU A 37 -1.01 19.00 3.14
CA GLU A 37 -1.38 20.06 2.19
C GLU A 37 -2.80 19.90 1.66
N LEU A 38 -3.22 18.67 1.32
CA LEU A 38 -4.60 18.38 0.90
C LEU A 38 -5.61 18.78 1.97
N HIS A 39 -5.32 18.48 3.24
CA HIS A 39 -6.17 18.89 4.36
C HIS A 39 -6.08 20.40 4.64
N GLY A 40 -4.95 21.03 4.38
CA GLY A 40 -4.81 22.49 4.42
C GLY A 40 -5.71 23.20 3.40
N ILE A 41 -5.92 22.59 2.23
CA ILE A 41 -6.84 23.07 1.20
C ILE A 41 -8.30 22.74 1.54
N ASN A 42 -8.56 21.53 2.03
CA ASN A 42 -9.89 21.09 2.43
C ASN A 42 -9.81 20.17 3.66
N ALA A 43 -10.05 20.74 4.84
CA ALA A 43 -10.00 20.04 6.11
C ALA A 43 -11.05 18.91 6.28
N HIS A 44 -12.03 18.84 5.39
CA HIS A 44 -13.07 17.79 5.37
C HIS A 44 -12.84 16.75 4.27
N ALA A 45 -11.70 16.83 3.55
CA ALA A 45 -11.40 15.87 2.50
C ALA A 45 -11.23 14.46 3.09
N ARG A 46 -11.98 13.49 2.55
CA ARG A 46 -11.70 12.08 2.79
C ARG A 46 -10.56 11.64 1.88
N VAL A 47 -9.38 11.42 2.43
CA VAL A 47 -8.20 10.96 1.69
C VAL A 47 -8.06 9.45 1.84
N SER A 48 -7.88 8.74 0.73
CA SER A 48 -7.58 7.31 0.69
C SER A 48 -6.31 7.09 -0.14
N LEU A 49 -5.43 6.22 0.34
CA LEU A 49 -4.19 5.87 -0.36
C LEU A 49 -4.37 4.54 -1.11
N LEU A 50 -4.10 4.55 -2.41
CA LEU A 50 -4.07 3.35 -3.26
C LEU A 50 -2.62 3.02 -3.57
N CYS A 51 -2.11 1.95 -2.97
CA CYS A 51 -0.68 1.67 -2.88
C CYS A 51 -0.37 0.35 -3.61
N HIS A 52 0.06 0.48 -4.86
CA HIS A 52 0.41 -0.65 -5.73
C HIS A 52 1.89 -1.05 -5.56
N SER A 53 2.18 -2.35 -5.56
CA SER A 53 3.56 -2.85 -5.63
C SER A 53 4.43 -2.19 -4.55
N TYR A 54 5.64 -1.71 -4.87
CA TYR A 54 6.50 -1.00 -3.92
C TYR A 54 5.84 0.23 -3.25
N GLY A 55 4.81 0.82 -3.86
CA GLY A 55 4.00 1.87 -3.24
C GLY A 55 3.34 1.43 -1.94
N SER A 56 3.08 0.13 -1.73
CA SER A 56 2.61 -0.42 -0.45
C SER A 56 3.58 -0.13 0.69
N VAL A 57 4.89 -0.26 0.42
CA VAL A 57 5.97 -0.01 1.36
C VAL A 57 6.08 1.48 1.66
N VAL A 58 5.94 2.33 0.64
CA VAL A 58 5.93 3.81 0.80
C VAL A 58 4.77 4.25 1.69
N CYS A 59 3.55 3.78 1.41
CA CYS A 59 2.37 4.10 2.20
C CYS A 59 2.49 3.60 3.65
N ALA A 60 3.03 2.39 3.84
CA ALA A 60 3.26 1.84 5.17
C ALA A 60 4.32 2.63 5.94
N SER A 61 5.45 2.96 5.33
CA SER A 61 6.50 3.80 5.94
C SER A 61 5.96 5.20 6.29
N ALA A 62 5.13 5.79 5.43
CA ALA A 62 4.43 7.03 5.76
C ALA A 62 3.47 6.88 6.96
N ALA A 63 2.84 5.72 7.11
CA ALA A 63 1.93 5.42 8.22
C ALA A 63 2.66 5.07 9.52
N THR A 64 3.89 4.54 9.49
CA THR A 64 4.71 4.24 10.69
C THR A 64 5.57 5.41 11.15
N GLY A 65 5.73 6.44 10.30
CA GLY A 65 6.42 7.68 10.62
C GLY A 65 5.84 8.44 11.84
N PRO A 66 6.48 9.56 12.24
CA PRO A 66 6.13 10.28 13.46
C PRO A 66 4.73 10.90 13.39
N GLY A 67 3.88 10.57 14.38
CA GLY A 67 2.50 11.06 14.47
C GLY A 67 1.52 10.34 13.53
N VAL A 68 0.23 10.60 13.70
CA VAL A 68 -0.82 9.89 12.95
C VAL A 68 -0.87 10.38 11.49
N LEU A 69 -0.87 9.45 10.54
CA LEU A 69 -1.20 9.75 9.14
C LEU A 69 -2.72 9.85 8.99
N ASP A 70 -3.23 11.05 8.69
CA ASP A 70 -4.66 11.34 8.61
C ASP A 70 -5.27 10.97 7.25
N VAL A 71 -5.50 9.67 7.06
CA VAL A 71 -6.17 9.10 5.90
C VAL A 71 -7.26 8.12 6.35
N ALA A 72 -8.32 7.99 5.56
CA ALA A 72 -9.47 7.15 5.89
C ALA A 72 -9.25 5.67 5.53
N ASP A 73 -8.52 5.40 4.45
CA ASP A 73 -8.24 4.06 3.95
C ASP A 73 -6.84 3.98 3.37
N ILE A 74 -6.19 2.83 3.55
CA ILE A 74 -4.97 2.45 2.83
C ILE A 74 -5.26 1.11 2.16
N ALA A 75 -5.22 1.07 0.83
CA ALA A 75 -5.39 -0.14 0.05
C ALA A 75 -4.05 -0.59 -0.53
N LEU A 76 -3.55 -1.72 -0.05
CA LEU A 76 -2.31 -2.37 -0.46
C LEU A 76 -2.65 -3.41 -1.53
N TYR A 77 -2.10 -3.31 -2.74
CA TYR A 77 -2.42 -4.30 -3.78
C TYR A 77 -1.24 -4.63 -4.67
N GLY A 78 -1.15 -5.91 -5.05
CA GLY A 78 0.08 -6.46 -5.65
C GLY A 78 1.30 -6.19 -4.77
N SER A 79 1.13 -6.23 -3.44
CA SER A 79 2.12 -5.76 -2.48
C SER A 79 3.19 -6.81 -2.22
N PRO A 80 4.50 -6.47 -2.27
CA PRO A 80 5.55 -7.37 -1.76
C PRO A 80 5.56 -7.44 -0.22
N GLY A 81 4.98 -6.45 0.45
CA GLY A 81 4.87 -6.34 1.91
C GLY A 81 4.75 -4.87 2.33
N THR A 82 4.96 -4.59 3.62
CA THR A 82 4.81 -3.24 4.19
C THR A 82 5.98 -2.78 5.06
N GLY A 83 6.93 -3.67 5.34
CA GLY A 83 8.02 -3.42 6.30
C GLY A 83 7.59 -3.55 7.76
N VAL A 84 6.33 -3.91 8.03
CA VAL A 84 5.83 -4.28 9.36
C VAL A 84 5.15 -5.64 9.32
N ASP A 85 5.05 -6.29 10.48
CA ASP A 85 4.50 -7.64 10.56
C ASP A 85 2.97 -7.66 10.61
N ARG A 86 2.33 -6.61 11.17
CA ARG A 86 0.87 -6.53 11.31
C ARG A 86 0.34 -5.15 10.91
N ALA A 87 -0.88 -5.13 10.37
CA ALA A 87 -1.60 -3.90 10.04
C ALA A 87 -1.77 -2.96 11.24
N ALA A 88 -1.88 -3.52 12.46
CA ALA A 88 -1.99 -2.75 13.69
C ALA A 88 -0.68 -2.04 14.11
N ASP A 89 0.44 -2.37 13.47
CA ASP A 89 1.74 -1.70 13.69
C ASP A 89 1.87 -0.45 12.79
N LEU A 90 0.92 -0.20 11.89
CA LEU A 90 0.80 1.05 11.17
C LEU A 90 0.20 2.11 12.11
N HIS A 91 0.87 3.24 12.32
CA HIS A 91 0.41 4.32 13.20
C HIS A 91 -0.66 5.21 12.54
N THR A 92 -1.75 4.58 12.11
CA THR A 92 -2.89 5.24 11.45
C THR A 92 -4.22 4.75 11.99
N ARG A 93 -5.28 5.56 11.80
CA ARG A 93 -6.67 5.15 12.05
C ARG A 93 -7.37 4.63 10.79
N ALA A 94 -6.66 4.61 9.67
CA ALA A 94 -7.18 4.16 8.39
C ALA A 94 -7.64 2.70 8.46
N ARG A 95 -8.68 2.37 7.70
CA ARG A 95 -8.98 0.96 7.41
C ARG A 95 -7.91 0.44 6.44
N ILE A 96 -7.27 -0.66 6.81
CA ILE A 96 -6.24 -1.29 5.98
C ILE A 96 -6.89 -2.39 5.14
N TRP A 97 -6.72 -2.28 3.83
CA TRP A 97 -7.21 -3.23 2.84
C TRP A 97 -6.04 -3.88 2.11
N ALA A 98 -6.21 -5.14 1.73
CA ALA A 98 -5.21 -5.86 0.95
C ALA A 98 -5.84 -6.66 -0.18
N GLY A 99 -5.20 -6.73 -1.34
CA GLY A 99 -5.67 -7.56 -2.45
C GLY A 99 -4.54 -8.00 -3.37
N ARG A 100 -4.54 -9.28 -3.73
CA ARG A 100 -3.59 -9.85 -4.68
C ARG A 100 -4.32 -10.67 -5.73
N GLY A 101 -4.09 -10.37 -7.00
CA GLY A 101 -4.63 -11.16 -8.10
C GLY A 101 -3.98 -12.55 -8.10
N SER A 102 -4.74 -13.59 -8.40
CA SER A 102 -4.21 -14.98 -8.34
C SER A 102 -3.14 -15.27 -9.40
N GLY A 103 -3.01 -14.43 -10.43
CA GLY A 103 -1.95 -14.48 -11.44
C GLY A 103 -0.79 -13.53 -11.18
N ASP A 104 -0.76 -12.87 -10.01
CA ASP A 104 0.31 -11.94 -9.66
C ASP A 104 1.55 -12.69 -9.15
N TRP A 105 2.68 -12.54 -9.86
CA TRP A 105 3.97 -13.12 -9.53
C TRP A 105 4.51 -12.67 -8.17
N ILE A 106 3.97 -11.59 -7.58
CA ILE A 106 4.33 -11.15 -6.23
C ILE A 106 4.09 -12.24 -5.18
N ALA A 107 3.20 -13.21 -5.45
CA ALA A 107 2.98 -14.37 -4.60
C ALA A 107 4.23 -15.25 -4.43
N ASP A 108 5.16 -15.20 -5.38
CA ASP A 108 6.39 -15.98 -5.36
C ASP A 108 7.57 -15.23 -4.69
N VAL A 109 7.33 -13.98 -4.26
CA VAL A 109 8.35 -13.19 -3.54
C VAL A 109 8.37 -13.60 -2.07
N PRO A 110 9.56 -13.85 -1.48
CA PRO A 110 9.68 -14.16 -0.07
C PRO A 110 9.12 -13.03 0.83
N HIS A 111 7.99 -13.29 1.49
CA HIS A 111 7.32 -12.37 2.41
C HIS A 111 7.89 -12.45 3.83
N THR A 112 9.19 -12.17 3.93
CA THR A 112 9.94 -12.15 5.19
C THR A 112 10.85 -10.93 5.18
N SER A 113 11.18 -10.38 6.34
CA SER A 113 12.23 -9.36 6.48
C SER A 113 13.35 -9.83 7.39
N ALA A 114 14.58 -9.41 7.09
CA ALA A 114 15.74 -9.62 7.94
C ALA A 114 16.64 -8.39 7.91
N ASP A 115 17.21 -8.02 9.06
CA ASP A 115 18.21 -6.98 9.14
C ASP A 115 19.58 -7.54 8.79
N VAL A 116 20.14 -7.06 7.68
CA VAL A 116 21.43 -7.49 7.15
C VAL A 116 22.35 -6.27 7.09
N PHE A 117 23.37 -6.24 7.95
CA PHE A 117 24.32 -5.11 8.06
C PHE A 117 23.65 -3.74 8.26
N GLY A 118 22.57 -3.69 9.05
CA GLY A 118 21.82 -2.45 9.32
C GLY A 118 20.86 -2.02 8.19
N THR A 119 20.65 -2.88 7.18
CA THR A 119 19.64 -2.68 6.13
C THR A 119 18.57 -3.76 6.24
N THR A 120 17.31 -3.37 6.36
CA THR A 120 16.19 -4.32 6.30
C THR A 120 16.00 -4.79 4.86
N VAL A 121 16.19 -6.09 4.66
CA VAL A 121 15.98 -6.79 3.39
C VAL A 121 14.68 -7.57 3.47
N GLY A 122 13.81 -7.39 2.47
CA GLY A 122 12.47 -7.95 2.47
C GLY A 122 11.44 -7.03 3.15
N PHE A 123 10.16 -7.40 3.03
CA PHE A 123 9.05 -6.47 3.28
C PHE A 123 8.08 -6.92 4.37
N GLY A 124 8.48 -7.88 5.20
CA GLY A 124 7.66 -8.45 6.27
C GLY A 124 6.51 -9.30 5.75
N THR A 125 5.52 -9.52 6.61
CA THR A 125 4.35 -10.38 6.37
C THR A 125 3.57 -9.98 5.11
N ASP A 126 3.11 -10.99 4.36
CA ASP A 126 2.23 -10.82 3.20
C ASP A 126 0.92 -10.13 3.61
N PRO A 127 0.56 -8.97 3.04
CA PRO A 127 -0.63 -8.23 3.44
C PRO A 127 -1.96 -8.96 3.20
N VAL A 128 -2.00 -9.94 2.31
CA VAL A 128 -3.22 -10.76 2.11
C VAL A 128 -3.29 -11.97 3.04
N SER A 129 -2.26 -12.22 3.86
CA SER A 129 -2.29 -13.29 4.85
C SER A 129 -3.10 -12.91 6.09
N ASP A 130 -3.72 -13.91 6.73
CA ASP A 130 -4.46 -13.72 7.98
C ASP A 130 -3.59 -13.11 9.08
N GLY A 131 -2.31 -13.47 9.12
CA GLY A 131 -1.35 -12.99 10.12
C GLY A 131 -1.09 -11.48 10.07
N PHE A 132 -1.26 -10.85 8.89
CA PHE A 132 -1.11 -9.40 8.76
C PHE A 132 -2.31 -8.64 9.31
N GLY A 133 -3.53 -9.17 9.15
CA GLY A 133 -4.75 -8.59 9.70
C GLY A 133 -5.37 -7.44 8.89
N ALA A 134 -5.09 -7.34 7.58
CA ALA A 134 -5.82 -6.43 6.69
C ALA A 134 -7.19 -6.98 6.28
N ARG A 135 -8.06 -6.09 5.79
CA ARG A 135 -9.33 -6.48 5.15
C ARG A 135 -9.04 -6.94 3.73
N VAL A 136 -9.04 -8.24 3.49
CA VAL A 136 -8.71 -8.80 2.18
C VAL A 136 -9.87 -8.61 1.21
N PHE A 137 -9.67 -7.95 0.07
CA PHE A 137 -10.68 -7.76 -0.97
C PHE A 137 -10.38 -8.64 -2.19
N ALA A 138 -11.42 -9.01 -2.94
CA ALA A 138 -11.28 -9.80 -4.15
C ALA A 138 -10.52 -9.01 -5.23
N ALA A 139 -9.41 -9.57 -5.70
CA ALA A 139 -8.55 -8.96 -6.72
C ALA A 139 -8.56 -9.71 -8.07
N GLY A 140 -9.38 -10.76 -8.19
CA GLY A 140 -9.53 -11.53 -9.43
C GLY A 140 -8.28 -12.31 -9.82
N GLY A 141 -8.20 -12.71 -11.10
CA GLY A 141 -7.11 -13.53 -11.62
C GLY A 141 -6.05 -12.78 -12.44
N GLY A 142 -6.10 -11.44 -12.45
CA GLY A 142 -5.15 -10.62 -13.22
C GLY A 142 -3.72 -10.70 -12.66
N GLY A 143 -2.75 -10.36 -13.50
CA GLY A 143 -1.34 -10.25 -13.12
C GLY A 143 -1.00 -8.90 -12.48
N HIS A 144 0.28 -8.72 -12.14
CA HIS A 144 0.78 -7.59 -11.36
C HIS A 144 0.41 -6.20 -11.92
N SER A 145 0.26 -6.07 -13.23
CA SER A 145 -0.06 -4.79 -13.90
C SER A 145 -1.54 -4.63 -14.26
N ASP A 146 -2.41 -5.55 -13.83
CA ASP A 146 -3.79 -5.64 -14.32
C ASP A 146 -4.83 -4.97 -13.40
N TYR A 147 -4.44 -4.61 -12.18
CA TYR A 147 -5.37 -4.16 -11.14
C TYR A 147 -6.26 -2.97 -11.53
N LEU A 148 -5.74 -2.05 -12.35
CA LEU A 148 -6.44 -0.84 -12.77
C LEU A 148 -7.03 -0.93 -14.19
N LYS A 149 -7.03 -2.12 -14.80
CA LYS A 149 -7.68 -2.32 -16.11
C LYS A 149 -9.18 -2.02 -16.02
N PRO A 150 -9.77 -1.30 -17.00
CA PRO A 150 -11.21 -1.05 -17.02
C PRO A 150 -12.02 -2.34 -16.92
N GLY A 151 -13.04 -2.33 -16.05
CA GLY A 151 -13.93 -3.48 -15.83
C GLY A 151 -13.33 -4.61 -14.98
N SER A 152 -12.11 -4.46 -14.47
CA SER A 152 -11.53 -5.47 -13.58
C SER A 152 -12.23 -5.48 -12.21
N VAL A 153 -12.29 -6.67 -11.60
CA VAL A 153 -12.75 -6.85 -10.21
C VAL A 153 -11.98 -5.93 -9.22
N PRO A 154 -10.63 -5.89 -9.22
CA PRO A 154 -9.88 -5.04 -8.30
C PRO A 154 -10.18 -3.55 -8.49
N LEU A 155 -10.32 -3.04 -9.73
CA LEU A 155 -10.67 -1.65 -9.96
C LEU A 155 -12.04 -1.29 -9.34
N GLY A 156 -13.02 -2.19 -9.47
CA GLY A 156 -14.34 -2.04 -8.85
C GLY A 156 -14.26 -1.94 -7.32
N ASN A 157 -13.47 -2.80 -6.67
CA ASN A 157 -13.29 -2.77 -5.22
C ASN A 157 -12.49 -1.55 -4.75
N LEU A 158 -11.41 -1.17 -5.45
CA LEU A 158 -10.64 0.03 -5.13
C LEU A 158 -11.53 1.29 -5.22
N ALA A 159 -12.42 1.37 -6.22
CA ALA A 159 -13.38 2.46 -6.33
C ALA A 159 -14.35 2.53 -5.14
N ARG A 160 -14.88 1.38 -4.70
CA ARG A 160 -15.75 1.30 -3.51
C ARG A 160 -15.02 1.73 -2.23
N ILE A 161 -13.77 1.30 -2.06
CA ILE A 161 -12.92 1.72 -0.93
C ILE A 161 -12.79 3.25 -0.90
N VAL A 162 -12.41 3.88 -2.02
CA VAL A 162 -12.21 5.34 -2.10
C VAL A 162 -13.52 6.11 -1.88
N ARG A 163 -14.66 5.59 -2.34
CA ARG A 163 -15.98 6.19 -2.08
C ARG A 163 -16.47 6.01 -0.65
N GLY A 164 -15.87 5.10 0.12
CA GLY A 164 -16.26 4.78 1.49
C GLY A 164 -17.30 3.67 1.59
N ASP A 165 -17.66 3.03 0.48
CA ASP A 165 -18.69 1.98 0.33
C ASP A 165 -18.18 0.62 0.81
N ALA A 166 -17.61 0.56 2.01
CA ALA A 166 -16.88 -0.62 2.50
C ALA A 166 -17.73 -1.91 2.57
N THR A 167 -19.05 -1.78 2.73
CA THR A 167 -19.98 -2.92 2.76
C THR A 167 -20.23 -3.53 1.38
N GLU A 168 -19.91 -2.81 0.30
CA GLU A 168 -20.04 -3.31 -1.07
C GLU A 168 -18.73 -3.93 -1.59
N VAL A 169 -17.64 -3.82 -0.84
CA VAL A 169 -16.35 -4.42 -1.22
C VAL A 169 -16.49 -5.93 -1.13
N THR A 170 -16.23 -6.62 -2.24
CA THR A 170 -16.27 -8.09 -2.27
C THR A 170 -14.98 -8.66 -1.69
N HIS A 171 -15.06 -9.76 -0.95
CA HIS A 171 -13.94 -10.40 -0.28
C HIS A 171 -13.45 -11.66 -1.02
N ALA A 172 -12.19 -12.01 -0.82
CA ALA A 172 -11.56 -13.23 -1.35
C ALA A 172 -11.66 -14.37 -0.34
#